data_AF-A0A061RY06-F1
#
_entry.id   AF-A0A061RY06-F1
#
_cell.length_a   1.000
_cell.length_b   1.000
_cell.length_c   1.000
_cell.angle_alpha   90.00
_cell.angle_beta   90.00
_cell.angle_gamma   90.00
#
_symmetry.space_group_name_H-M   'P 1'
#
loop_
_entity.id
_entity.type
_entity.pdbx_description
1 polymer ?
#
loop_
_entity_poly.entity_id
_entity_poly.type
_entity_poly.pdbx_seq_one_letter_code
_entity_poly.pdbx_strand_id
1 'polypeptide(L)'
;RIVLRMLRWLRMHNHPANVSGVSHRFQLYVALCYMDMCTCANDEEQRRQEIIQHGGIPSLLALLGATHPVFRTQAAGVLANLMLECPEAKEQVSAASYSGKRLADRLEPEASALTQQASRALVNMFVDPPVPQVFLYNRRCEVALPDLRSGPWCLQEYTLRGEAFTELEIV
;
A
#
# COMPACT_ATOMS: atom_id res chain seq x y z
N ARG A 1 4.61 18.94 -13.20
CA ARG A 1 3.82 18.92 -14.47
C ARG A 1 3.79 17.56 -15.16
N ILE A 2 4.93 16.87 -15.34
CA ILE A 2 4.98 15.55 -16.01
C ILE A 2 4.21 14.48 -15.21
N VAL A 3 4.39 14.43 -13.89
CA VAL A 3 3.73 13.41 -13.04
C VAL A 3 2.22 13.62 -12.94
N LEU A 4 1.76 14.87 -12.87
CA LEU A 4 0.32 15.17 -12.94
C LEU A 4 -0.31 14.73 -14.28
N ARG A 5 0.42 14.85 -15.39
CA ARG A 5 -0.02 14.32 -16.68
C ARG A 5 -0.08 12.79 -16.67
N MET A 6 0.87 12.14 -16.00
CA MET A 6 0.88 10.68 -15.84
C MET A 6 -0.26 10.18 -14.95
N LEU A 7 -0.52 10.83 -13.81
CA LEU A 7 -1.65 10.51 -12.94
C LEU A 7 -2.99 10.72 -13.66
N ARG A 8 -3.14 11.82 -14.41
CA ARG A 8 -4.30 12.02 -15.29
C ARG A 8 -4.40 10.95 -16.36
N TRP A 9 -3.28 10.55 -16.98
CA TRP A 9 -3.27 9.46 -17.96
C TRP A 9 -3.73 8.15 -17.34
N LEU A 10 -3.22 7.78 -16.16
CA LEU A 10 -3.64 6.59 -15.42
C LEU A 10 -5.14 6.64 -15.12
N ARG A 11 -5.63 7.78 -14.64
CA ARG A 11 -7.06 8.00 -14.39
C ARG A 11 -7.91 7.85 -15.65
N MET A 12 -7.49 8.41 -16.78
CA MET A 12 -8.20 8.26 -18.07
C MET A 12 -8.24 6.81 -18.57
N HIS A 13 -7.26 6.00 -18.19
CA HIS A 13 -7.16 4.59 -18.59
C HIS A 13 -7.60 3.63 -17.49
N ASN A 14 -8.36 4.11 -16.49
CA ASN A 14 -8.87 3.31 -15.37
C ASN A 14 -7.77 2.55 -14.59
N HIS A 15 -6.63 3.21 -14.38
CA HIS A 15 -5.51 2.72 -13.57
C HIS A 15 -5.06 1.30 -13.97
N PRO A 16 -4.50 1.10 -15.17
CA PRO A 16 -4.12 -0.22 -15.63
C PRO A 16 -2.99 -0.80 -14.77
N ALA A 17 -3.20 -2.00 -14.20
CA ALA A 17 -2.19 -2.70 -13.39
C ALA A 17 -1.02 -3.23 -14.24
N ASN A 18 -1.25 -3.46 -15.53
CA ASN A 18 -0.23 -3.98 -16.44
C ASN A 18 -0.09 -3.05 -17.64
N VAL A 19 1.09 -2.43 -17.75
CA VAL A 19 1.33 -1.34 -18.69
C VAL A 19 2.41 -1.82 -19.65
N SER A 20 1.95 -2.29 -20.81
CA SER A 20 2.81 -2.86 -21.83
C SER A 20 3.68 -1.77 -22.48
N GLY A 21 4.96 -2.08 -22.73
CA GLY A 21 5.91 -1.20 -23.40
C GLY A 21 6.95 -0.58 -22.47
N VAL A 22 8.14 -0.32 -23.01
CA VAL A 22 9.27 0.25 -22.26
C VAL A 22 8.98 1.70 -21.85
N SER A 23 8.36 2.48 -22.74
CA SER A 23 8.04 3.89 -22.48
C SER A 23 7.06 4.05 -21.31
N HIS A 24 5.97 3.27 -21.27
CA HIS A 24 5.00 3.34 -20.18
C HIS A 24 5.59 2.91 -18.83
N ARG A 25 6.43 1.86 -18.81
CA ARG A 25 7.11 1.41 -17.58
C ARG A 25 8.06 2.49 -17.04
N PHE A 26 8.79 3.17 -17.90
CA PHE A 26 9.64 4.28 -17.49
C PHE A 26 8.82 5.46 -16.93
N GLN A 27 7.72 5.81 -17.60
CA GLN A 27 6.82 6.87 -17.15
C GLN A 27 6.23 6.56 -15.75
N LEU A 28 5.80 5.33 -15.51
CA LEU A 28 5.33 4.87 -14.20
C LEU A 28 6.41 4.92 -13.15
N TYR A 29 7.62 4.45 -13.48
CA TYR A 29 8.74 4.49 -12.55
C TYR A 29 9.03 5.94 -12.10
N VAL A 30 9.10 6.88 -13.05
CA VAL A 30 9.28 8.30 -12.75
C VAL A 30 8.15 8.86 -11.89
N ALA A 31 6.89 8.49 -12.19
CA ALA A 31 5.74 8.90 -11.39
C ALA A 31 5.83 8.36 -9.94
N LEU A 32 6.20 7.08 -9.76
CA LEU A 32 6.39 6.47 -8.45
C LEU A 32 7.53 7.10 -7.67
N CYS A 33 8.68 7.40 -8.30
CA CYS A 33 9.80 8.07 -7.64
C CYS A 33 9.41 9.47 -7.16
N TYR A 34 8.66 10.21 -7.99
CA TYR A 34 8.15 11.51 -7.58
C TYR A 34 7.17 11.40 -6.40
N MET A 35 6.21 10.48 -6.48
CA MET A 35 5.24 10.27 -5.39
C MET A 35 5.98 9.91 -4.09
N ASP A 36 6.97 9.03 -4.15
CA ASP A 36 7.80 8.66 -3.00
C ASP A 36 8.48 9.89 -2.37
N MET A 37 9.15 10.73 -3.17
CA MET A 37 9.75 11.98 -2.70
C MET A 37 8.76 12.97 -2.07
N CYS A 38 7.47 12.94 -2.47
CA CYS A 38 6.44 13.78 -1.85
C CYS A 38 5.97 13.25 -0.49
N THR A 39 6.09 11.95 -0.30
CA THR A 39 5.54 11.29 0.89
C THR A 39 6.58 11.09 1.99
N CYS A 40 7.87 11.05 1.66
CA CYS A 40 8.98 10.95 2.62
C CYS A 40 9.46 12.31 3.15
N ALA A 41 9.11 13.43 2.50
CA ALA A 41 9.57 14.75 2.90
C ALA A 41 8.59 15.38 3.89
N ASN A 42 9.08 15.86 5.04
CA ASN A 42 8.26 16.40 6.14
C ASN A 42 7.48 17.67 5.77
N ASP A 43 7.88 18.41 4.71
CA ASP A 43 7.45 19.81 4.51
C ASP A 43 6.63 20.12 3.24
N GLU A 44 6.09 19.12 2.50
CA GLU A 44 5.30 19.43 1.29
C GLU A 44 3.93 18.75 1.23
N GLU A 45 3.11 19.04 2.25
CA GLU A 45 1.70 18.63 2.32
C GLU A 45 0.93 18.95 1.03
N GLN A 46 1.20 20.11 0.41
CA GLN A 46 0.59 20.48 -0.88
C GLN A 46 0.84 19.44 -1.99
N ARG A 47 2.04 18.86 -2.06
CA ARG A 47 2.34 17.83 -3.07
C ARG A 47 1.62 16.52 -2.77
N ARG A 48 1.48 16.14 -1.49
CA ARG A 48 0.69 14.96 -1.09
C ARG A 48 -0.78 15.12 -1.49
N GLN A 49 -1.33 16.30 -1.23
CA GLN A 49 -2.68 16.68 -1.63
C GLN A 49 -2.86 16.61 -3.16
N GLU A 50 -1.90 17.12 -3.94
CA GLU A 50 -1.94 17.00 -5.40
C GLU A 50 -1.97 15.54 -5.87
N ILE A 51 -1.17 14.66 -5.26
CA ILE A 51 -1.15 13.23 -5.58
C ILE A 51 -2.53 12.62 -5.33
N ILE A 52 -3.14 12.90 -4.18
CA ILE A 52 -4.44 12.37 -3.80
C ILE A 52 -5.53 12.87 -4.76
N GLN A 53 -5.63 14.18 -4.97
CA GLN A 53 -6.63 14.82 -5.82
C GLN A 53 -6.56 14.36 -7.28
N HIS A 54 -5.36 14.01 -7.77
CA HIS A 54 -5.16 13.55 -9.14
C HIS A 54 -5.26 12.03 -9.33
N GLY A 55 -5.75 11.29 -8.33
CA GLY A 55 -5.98 9.84 -8.46
C GLY A 55 -4.72 9.01 -8.25
N GLY A 56 -3.78 9.51 -7.44
CA GLY A 56 -2.58 8.79 -7.03
C GLY A 56 -2.91 7.51 -6.26
N ILE A 57 -3.86 7.56 -5.32
CA ILE A 57 -4.23 6.39 -4.51
C ILE A 57 -4.80 5.24 -5.36
N PRO A 58 -5.83 5.45 -6.20
CA PRO A 58 -6.30 4.40 -7.12
C PRO A 58 -5.19 3.86 -8.03
N SER A 59 -4.27 4.71 -8.48
CA SER A 59 -3.12 4.31 -9.30
C SER A 59 -2.16 3.39 -8.53
N LEU A 60 -1.82 3.73 -7.29
CA LEU A 60 -0.96 2.94 -6.43
C LEU A 60 -1.60 1.58 -6.13
N LEU A 61 -2.90 1.56 -5.84
CA LEU A 61 -3.66 0.34 -5.58
C LEU A 61 -3.75 -0.59 -6.79
N ALA A 62 -3.83 -0.04 -8.01
CA ALA A 62 -3.72 -0.83 -9.23
C ALA A 62 -2.32 -1.43 -9.41
N LEU A 63 -1.28 -0.67 -9.09
CA LEU A 63 0.12 -1.09 -9.23
C LEU A 63 0.53 -2.18 -8.22
N LEU A 64 -0.19 -2.35 -7.11
CA LEU A 64 -0.04 -3.53 -6.24
C LEU A 64 -0.33 -4.86 -6.97
N GLY A 65 -1.14 -4.81 -8.04
CA GLY A 65 -1.43 -5.95 -8.92
C GLY A 65 -0.48 -6.10 -10.11
N ALA A 66 0.54 -5.23 -10.24
CA ALA A 66 1.47 -5.28 -11.35
C ALA A 66 2.34 -6.55 -11.31
N THR A 67 2.69 -7.06 -12.49
CA THR A 67 3.56 -8.24 -12.62
C THR A 67 4.98 -7.97 -12.13
N HIS A 68 5.44 -6.73 -12.21
CA HIS A 68 6.80 -6.37 -11.85
C HIS A 68 6.93 -6.05 -10.35
N PRO A 69 7.79 -6.77 -9.59
CA PRO A 69 7.87 -6.64 -8.14
C PRO A 69 8.30 -5.23 -7.69
N VAL A 70 9.18 -4.56 -8.44
CA VAL A 70 9.61 -3.19 -8.12
C VAL A 70 8.44 -2.21 -8.03
N PHE A 71 7.47 -2.29 -8.95
CA PHE A 71 6.31 -1.40 -8.92
C PHE A 71 5.39 -1.70 -7.76
N ARG A 72 5.22 -2.99 -7.40
CA ARG A 72 4.44 -3.39 -6.22
C ARG A 72 5.07 -2.84 -4.94
N THR A 73 6.37 -3.08 -4.75
CA THR A 73 7.10 -2.64 -3.56
C THR A 73 7.07 -1.13 -3.39
N GLN A 74 7.35 -0.40 -4.47
CA GLN A 74 7.37 1.06 -4.43
C GLN A 74 5.97 1.63 -4.21
N ALA A 75 4.93 1.07 -4.86
CA ALA A 75 3.56 1.49 -4.62
C ALA A 75 3.12 1.28 -3.16
N ALA A 76 3.47 0.13 -2.57
CA ALA A 76 3.22 -0.15 -1.16
C ALA A 76 3.96 0.83 -0.24
N GLY A 77 5.21 1.18 -0.57
CA GLY A 77 5.99 2.15 0.20
C GLY A 77 5.40 3.56 0.18
N VAL A 78 4.97 4.03 -0.99
CA VAL A 78 4.29 5.32 -1.15
C VAL A 78 2.97 5.35 -0.38
N LEU A 79 2.17 4.26 -0.46
CA LEU A 79 0.93 4.13 0.31
C LEU A 79 1.20 4.18 1.82
N ALA A 80 2.23 3.48 2.29
CA ALA A 80 2.59 3.48 3.70
C ALA A 80 2.95 4.88 4.20
N ASN A 81 3.71 5.64 3.41
CA ASN A 81 4.05 7.01 3.76
C ASN A 81 2.81 7.92 3.77
N LEU A 82 1.94 7.82 2.75
CA LEU A 82 0.69 8.60 2.70
C LEU A 82 -0.18 8.32 3.93
N MET A 83 -0.29 7.07 4.35
CA MET A 83 -1.15 6.68 5.48
C MET A 83 -0.61 7.15 6.84
N LEU A 84 0.66 7.54 6.99
CA LEU A 84 1.19 7.90 8.30
C LEU A 84 0.52 9.14 8.89
N GLU A 85 0.28 10.16 8.06
CA GLU A 85 -0.23 11.47 8.52
C GLU A 85 -1.32 12.07 7.61
N CYS A 86 -1.91 11.28 6.70
CA CYS A 86 -2.97 11.78 5.81
C CYS A 86 -4.29 11.02 5.99
N PRO A 87 -5.27 11.58 6.75
CA PRO A 87 -6.58 10.97 6.96
C PRO A 87 -7.35 10.72 5.65
N GLU A 88 -7.26 11.64 4.68
CA GLU A 88 -7.91 11.48 3.37
C GLU A 88 -7.36 10.26 2.63
N ALA A 89 -6.06 9.98 2.76
CA ALA A 89 -5.48 8.80 2.16
C ALA A 89 -6.01 7.51 2.80
N LYS A 90 -6.16 7.49 4.13
CA LYS A 90 -6.78 6.37 4.86
C LYS A 90 -8.22 6.15 4.40
N GLU A 91 -9.01 7.22 4.31
CA GLU A 91 -10.41 7.17 3.88
C GLU A 91 -10.55 6.59 2.47
N GLN A 92 -9.77 7.08 1.50
CA GLN A 92 -9.83 6.59 0.12
C GLN A 92 -9.43 5.11 0.00
N VAL A 93 -8.46 4.65 0.79
CA VAL A 93 -8.06 3.23 0.79
C VAL A 93 -9.12 2.35 1.47
N SER A 94 -9.73 2.81 2.56
CA SER A 94 -10.83 2.13 3.24
C SER A 94 -12.08 2.03 2.36
N ALA A 95 -12.47 3.12 1.70
CA ALA A 95 -13.59 3.16 0.76
C ALA A 95 -13.36 2.23 -0.44
N ALA A 96 -12.10 2.04 -0.82
CA ALA A 96 -11.72 1.07 -1.83
C ALA A 96 -11.65 -0.37 -1.29
N SER A 97 -12.53 -0.78 -0.35
CA SER A 97 -12.46 -1.92 0.60
C SER A 97 -11.82 -3.24 0.11
N TYR A 98 -11.80 -3.50 -1.19
CA TYR A 98 -10.92 -4.49 -1.83
C TYR A 98 -9.40 -4.24 -1.64
N SER A 99 -9.00 -3.04 -1.24
CA SER A 99 -7.63 -2.54 -1.31
C SER A 99 -6.84 -2.85 -0.05
N GLY A 100 -7.47 -2.75 1.12
CA GLY A 100 -6.92 -3.29 2.37
C GLY A 100 -6.73 -4.80 2.27
N LYS A 101 -7.73 -5.51 1.72
CA LYS A 101 -7.62 -6.94 1.39
C LYS A 101 -6.51 -7.23 0.38
N ARG A 102 -6.37 -6.44 -0.69
CA ARG A 102 -5.27 -6.59 -1.66
C ARG A 102 -3.89 -6.33 -1.07
N LEU A 103 -3.74 -5.39 -0.15
CA LEU A 103 -2.47 -5.18 0.57
C LEU A 103 -2.12 -6.42 1.38
N ALA A 104 -3.11 -7.02 2.04
CA ALA A 104 -3.00 -8.28 2.79
C ALA A 104 -2.69 -9.50 1.91
N ASP A 105 -3.45 -9.71 0.82
CA ASP A 105 -3.30 -10.82 -0.12
C ASP A 105 -1.91 -10.83 -0.81
N ARG A 106 -1.18 -9.71 -0.76
CA ARG A 106 0.14 -9.52 -1.40
C ARG A 106 1.31 -9.62 -0.44
N LEU A 107 1.06 -9.99 0.81
CA LEU A 107 2.08 -10.33 1.78
C LEU A 107 2.60 -11.74 1.46
N GLU A 108 3.49 -11.81 0.46
CA GLU A 108 4.12 -13.07 0.08
C GLU A 108 5.05 -13.56 1.22
N PRO A 109 5.08 -14.87 1.52
CA PRO A 109 5.80 -15.47 2.65
C PRO A 109 7.32 -15.27 2.71
N GLU A 110 7.94 -14.92 1.59
CA GLU A 110 9.38 -14.71 1.54
C GLU A 110 9.65 -13.25 1.90
N ALA A 111 10.58 -13.01 2.83
CA ALA A 111 10.93 -11.71 3.43
C ALA A 111 11.32 -10.65 2.38
N SER A 112 10.31 -10.18 1.64
CA SER A 112 10.44 -9.30 0.50
C SER A 112 10.17 -7.88 0.98
N ALA A 113 10.86 -6.91 0.38
CA ALA A 113 10.62 -5.51 0.64
C ALA A 113 9.14 -5.11 0.43
N LEU A 114 8.39 -5.84 -0.42
CA LEU A 114 6.95 -5.66 -0.60
C LEU A 114 6.20 -5.97 0.70
N THR A 115 6.45 -7.13 1.31
CA THR A 115 5.82 -7.56 2.57
C THR A 115 6.04 -6.52 3.66
N GLN A 116 7.28 -6.04 3.81
CA GLN A 116 7.61 -5.00 4.79
C GLN A 116 6.83 -3.70 4.57
N GLN A 117 6.77 -3.22 3.32
CA GLN A 117 6.09 -1.96 3.00
C GLN A 117 4.57 -2.06 3.09
N ALA A 118 3.99 -3.18 2.65
CA ALA A 118 2.55 -3.42 2.73
C ALA A 118 2.10 -3.58 4.19
N SER A 119 2.88 -4.26 5.04
CA SER A 119 2.63 -4.30 6.48
C SER A 119 2.71 -2.93 7.12
N ARG A 120 3.74 -2.12 6.79
CA ARG A 120 3.85 -0.74 7.28
C ARG A 120 2.63 0.11 6.87
N ALA A 121 2.13 -0.08 5.65
CA ALA A 121 0.92 0.60 5.18
C ALA A 121 -0.29 0.25 6.03
N LEU A 122 -0.54 -1.05 6.25
CA LEU A 122 -1.65 -1.52 7.07
C LEU A 122 -1.53 -1.06 8.53
N VAL A 123 -0.32 -1.05 9.12
CA VAL A 123 -0.09 -0.49 10.46
C VAL A 123 -0.47 0.99 10.51
N ASN A 124 0.01 1.79 9.56
CA ASN A 124 -0.30 3.22 9.50
C ASN A 124 -1.79 3.49 9.21
N MET A 125 -2.44 2.61 8.45
CA MET A 125 -3.87 2.68 8.18
C MET A 125 -4.71 2.54 9.45
N PHE A 126 -4.29 1.65 10.37
CA PHE A 126 -5.04 1.30 11.58
C PHE A 126 -4.43 1.86 12.87
N VAL A 127 -3.49 2.80 12.78
CA VAL A 127 -2.85 3.41 13.97
C VAL A 127 -3.85 4.25 14.79
N ASP A 128 -4.86 4.83 14.13
CA ASP A 128 -5.89 5.66 14.76
C ASP A 128 -7.20 4.86 14.97
N PRO A 129 -7.93 5.06 16.09
CA PRO A 129 -9.22 4.40 16.32
C PRO A 129 -10.31 4.79 15.29
N PRO A 130 -11.29 3.89 15.01
CA PRO A 130 -11.39 2.53 15.51
C PRO A 130 -10.43 1.60 14.77
N VAL A 131 -9.67 0.87 15.57
CA VAL A 131 -8.73 -0.13 15.08
C VAL A 131 -9.52 -1.41 14.82
N PRO A 132 -9.58 -1.92 13.58
CA PRO A 132 -10.32 -3.14 13.29
C PRO A 132 -9.63 -4.37 13.90
N GLN A 133 -10.40 -5.43 14.10
CA GLN A 133 -9.82 -6.68 14.60
C GLN A 133 -9.14 -7.39 13.42
N VAL A 134 -7.83 -7.66 13.56
CA VAL A 134 -7.04 -8.31 12.51
C VAL A 134 -6.68 -9.71 12.93
N PHE A 135 -7.04 -10.71 12.13
CA PHE A 135 -6.65 -12.11 12.30
C PHE A 135 -5.64 -12.50 11.22
N LEU A 136 -4.53 -13.08 11.63
CA LEU A 136 -3.51 -13.62 10.74
C LEU A 136 -3.63 -15.14 10.73
N TYR A 137 -3.64 -15.75 9.56
CA TYR A 137 -3.71 -17.20 9.42
C TYR A 137 -2.42 -17.76 8.84
N ASN A 138 -1.91 -18.84 9.40
CA ASN A 138 -0.78 -19.57 8.87
C ASN A 138 -1.18 -20.42 7.64
N ARG A 139 -0.21 -21.09 6.99
CA ARG A 139 -0.43 -21.98 5.83
C ARG A 139 -1.43 -23.12 6.05
N ARG A 140 -1.82 -23.39 7.30
CA ARG A 140 -2.80 -24.42 7.69
C ARG A 140 -4.18 -23.82 8.02
N CYS A 141 -4.39 -22.54 7.74
CA CYS A 141 -5.58 -21.77 8.11
C CYS A 141 -5.83 -21.75 9.62
N GLU A 142 -4.78 -21.86 10.43
CA GLU A 142 -4.85 -21.70 11.88
C GLU A 142 -4.44 -20.27 12.23
N VAL A 143 -5.04 -19.70 13.27
CA VAL A 143 -4.66 -18.37 13.76
C VAL A 143 -3.19 -18.39 14.16
N ALA A 144 -2.41 -17.54 13.51
CA ALA A 144 -1.01 -17.34 13.80
C ALA A 144 -0.92 -16.56 15.14
N LEU A 145 -0.56 -17.27 16.21
CA LEU A 145 -0.41 -16.73 17.57
C LEU A 145 0.94 -16.00 17.74
N PRO A 146 0.94 -14.84 18.43
CA PRO A 146 0.96 -14.92 19.89
C PRO A 146 -0.21 -14.21 20.57
N ASP A 147 -0.32 -14.47 21.87
CA ASP A 147 -1.23 -13.95 22.90
C ASP A 147 -1.20 -12.41 23.05
N LEU A 148 -1.54 -11.67 21.99
CA LEU A 148 -1.68 -10.22 22.00
C LEU A 148 -3.06 -9.85 21.46
N ARG A 149 -3.99 -9.63 22.39
CA ARG A 149 -5.34 -9.14 22.12
C ARG A 149 -5.32 -7.65 21.75
N SER A 150 -4.73 -7.22 20.63
CA SER A 150 -5.01 -5.88 20.07
C SER A 150 -4.35 -5.57 18.71
N GLY A 151 -5.11 -5.79 17.62
CA GLY A 151 -5.04 -4.96 16.40
C GLY A 151 -3.71 -4.93 15.62
N PRO A 152 -3.31 -3.79 15.02
CA PRO A 152 -2.23 -3.63 14.03
C PRO A 152 -0.84 -3.94 14.59
N TRP A 153 -0.70 -4.00 15.92
CA TRP A 153 0.52 -4.42 16.60
C TRP A 153 0.87 -5.88 16.29
N CYS A 154 -0.13 -6.75 16.08
CA CYS A 154 0.11 -8.13 15.63
C CYS A 154 0.78 -8.15 14.25
N LEU A 155 0.27 -7.36 13.30
CA LEU A 155 0.84 -7.28 11.95
C LEU A 155 2.27 -6.72 11.96
N GLN A 156 2.53 -5.72 12.80
CA GLN A 156 3.87 -5.16 12.97
C GLN A 156 4.85 -6.19 13.55
N GLU A 157 4.48 -6.90 14.61
CA GLU A 157 5.32 -7.93 15.21
C GLU A 157 5.63 -9.08 14.25
N TYR A 158 4.63 -9.61 13.54
CA TYR A 158 4.82 -10.67 12.54
C TYR A 158 5.81 -10.26 11.45
N THR A 159 5.69 -9.02 10.99
CA THR A 159 6.59 -8.46 9.97
C THR A 159 8.02 -8.30 10.50
N LEU A 160 8.18 -7.81 11.74
CA LEU A 160 9.50 -7.65 12.38
C LEU A 160 10.20 -8.98 12.63
N ARG A 161 9.45 -10.04 12.92
CA ARG A 161 9.98 -11.41 13.09
C ARG A 161 10.30 -12.11 11.78
N GLY A 162 9.92 -11.53 10.65
CA GLY A 162 10.05 -12.15 9.33
C GLY A 162 9.19 -13.41 9.18
N GLU A 163 8.13 -13.53 9.99
CA GLU A 163 7.23 -14.66 9.96
C GLU A 163 6.22 -14.51 8.82
N ALA A 164 5.97 -15.59 8.11
CA ALA A 164 4.99 -15.63 7.03
C ALA A 164 3.60 -15.99 7.54
N PHE A 165 2.59 -15.29 7.05
CA PHE A 165 1.19 -15.70 7.14
C PHE A 165 0.60 -15.78 5.72
N THR A 166 -0.50 -16.51 5.55
CA THR A 166 -1.11 -16.76 4.23
C THR A 166 -2.40 -15.99 4.00
N GLU A 167 -3.08 -15.58 5.06
CA GLU A 167 -4.32 -14.84 4.96
C GLU A 167 -4.43 -13.85 6.12
N LEU A 168 -5.03 -12.69 5.83
CA LEU A 168 -5.33 -11.67 6.80
C LEU A 168 -6.80 -11.31 6.67
N GLU A 169 -7.52 -11.44 7.77
CA GLU A 169 -8.93 -11.08 7.91
C GLU A 169 -9.05 -9.81 8.75
N ILE A 170 -9.87 -8.87 8.29
CA ILE A 170 -10.17 -7.60 8.97
C ILE A 170 -11.66 -7.61 9.30
N VAL A 171 -12.00 -7.59 10.59
CA VAL A 171 -13.37 -7.61 11.13
C VAL A 171 -13.74 -6.27 11.76
#